data_AF-A0A926B1H2-F1
#
_entry.id   AF-A0A926B1H2-F1
#
_cell.length_a   1.000
_cell.length_b   1.000
_cell.length_c   1.000
_cell.angle_alpha   90.00
_cell.angle_beta   90.00
_cell.angle_gamma   90.00
#
_symmetry.space_group_name_H-M   'P 1'
#
loop_
_entity.id
_entity.type
_entity.pdbx_description
1 polymer ?
#
loop_
_entity_poly.entity_id
_entity_poly.type
_entity_poly.pdbx_seq_one_letter_code
_entity_poly.pdbx_strand_id
1 'polypeptide(L)'
;MDLTPSLKTLRSNIRSDNIFTWLAAEAAAGVGHHVVLSVVGTDRILASGYFRAKMAQENLIKAASIPYTIVRATQFFEFVGGIAQSATEGQAVQLPPVLMQPIVSDDVAAVMADVALAEPLNGTV
;
A
#
# COMPACT_ATOMS: atom_id res chain seq x y z
N MET A 1 -32.48 2.17 -8.86
CA MET A 1 -31.67 1.50 -7.81
C MET A 1 -30.37 2.28 -7.76
N ASP A 2 -30.30 3.24 -6.84
CA ASP A 2 -29.20 4.20 -6.73
C ASP A 2 -27.98 3.49 -6.12
N LEU A 3 -26.88 3.45 -6.87
CA LEU A 3 -25.64 2.78 -6.49
C LEU A 3 -24.53 3.78 -6.09
N THR A 4 -24.89 5.00 -5.69
CA THR A 4 -23.91 5.87 -5.00
C THR A 4 -23.83 5.48 -3.51
N PRO A 5 -22.68 4.96 -3.02
CA PRO A 5 -22.53 4.74 -1.58
C PRO A 5 -22.45 6.10 -0.89
N SER A 6 -23.31 6.33 0.09
CA SER A 6 -23.23 7.49 0.98
C SER A 6 -21.85 7.55 1.66
N LEU A 7 -21.31 8.77 1.82
CA LEU A 7 -20.06 9.06 2.54
C LEU A 7 -19.98 8.42 3.94
N LYS A 8 -21.12 8.06 4.55
CA LYS A 8 -21.18 7.32 5.83
C LYS A 8 -20.78 5.84 5.70
N THR A 9 -21.06 5.20 4.57
CA THR A 9 -20.79 3.77 4.35
C THR A 9 -19.31 3.51 4.03
N LEU A 10 -18.57 4.53 3.58
CA LEU A 10 -17.11 4.44 3.44
C LEU A 10 -16.35 4.43 4.79
N ARG A 11 -17.00 4.78 5.90
CA ARG A 11 -16.38 5.01 7.23
C ARG A 11 -16.24 3.78 8.13
N SER A 12 -16.55 2.57 7.65
CA SER A 12 -16.69 1.39 8.53
C SER A 12 -15.72 0.23 8.24
N ASN A 13 -14.68 0.44 7.43
CA ASN A 13 -13.66 -0.58 7.20
C ASN A 13 -12.29 -0.07 7.66
N ILE A 14 -11.91 -0.53 8.84
CA ILE A 14 -10.69 -0.18 9.58
C ILE A 14 -9.44 -0.46 8.72
N ARG A 15 -8.97 0.56 8.00
CA ARG A 15 -7.60 0.86 7.56
C ARG A 15 -7.55 2.11 6.65
N SER A 16 -8.63 2.42 5.93
CA SER A 16 -8.72 3.60 5.05
C SER A 16 -9.21 4.87 5.75
N ASP A 17 -9.88 4.76 6.90
CA ASP A 17 -10.40 5.93 7.64
C ASP A 17 -9.28 6.81 8.21
N ASN A 18 -8.10 6.24 8.43
CA ASN A 18 -6.96 6.96 9.01
C ASN A 18 -6.29 7.92 8.02
N ILE A 19 -6.37 7.69 6.70
CA ILE A 19 -5.62 8.52 5.75
C ILE A 19 -6.17 9.95 5.69
N PHE A 20 -7.48 10.14 5.81
CA PHE A 20 -8.06 11.48 5.88
C PHE A 20 -7.62 12.22 7.14
N THR A 21 -7.58 11.52 8.28
CA THR A 21 -7.08 12.10 9.53
C THR A 21 -5.59 12.44 9.43
N TRP A 22 -4.79 11.60 8.80
CA TRP A 22 -3.36 11.85 8.61
C TRP A 22 -3.10 13.01 7.66
N LEU A 23 -3.72 13.02 6.48
CA LEU A 23 -3.56 14.12 5.52
C LEU A 23 -4.01 15.47 6.10
N ALA A 24 -5.09 15.49 6.89
CA ALA A 24 -5.51 16.71 7.58
C ALA A 24 -4.49 17.16 8.63
N ALA A 25 -3.92 16.23 9.41
CA ALA A 25 -2.90 16.54 10.40
C ALA A 25 -1.58 16.99 9.75
N GLU A 26 -1.18 16.36 8.65
CA GLU A 26 0.00 16.72 7.87
C GLU A 26 -0.13 18.12 7.27
N ALA A 27 -1.29 18.45 6.71
CA ALA A 27 -1.57 19.79 6.21
C ALA A 27 -1.52 20.83 7.34
N ALA A 28 -2.11 20.54 8.50
CA ALA A 28 -2.05 21.42 9.67
C ALA A 28 -0.62 21.60 10.22
N ALA A 29 0.22 20.57 10.11
CA ALA A 29 1.62 20.59 10.54
C ALA A 29 2.57 21.20 9.49
N GLY A 30 2.09 21.48 8.26
CA GLY A 30 2.92 22.00 7.17
C GLY A 30 3.93 20.97 6.64
N VAL A 31 3.56 19.69 6.61
CA VAL A 31 4.41 18.62 6.06
C VAL A 31 4.73 18.89 4.59
N GLY A 32 6.03 18.91 4.26
CA GLY A 32 6.51 19.17 2.90
C GLY A 32 6.53 17.96 1.98
N HIS A 33 6.49 16.74 2.53
CA HIS A 33 6.61 15.50 1.77
C HIS A 33 5.89 14.32 2.45
N HIS A 34 4.83 13.83 1.83
CA HIS A 34 4.16 12.58 2.23
C HIS A 34 4.78 11.39 1.49
N VAL A 35 5.45 10.50 2.23
CA VAL A 35 5.99 9.24 1.67
C VAL A 35 5.16 8.08 2.18
N VAL A 36 4.70 7.24 1.24
CA VAL A 36 3.90 6.05 1.58
C VAL A 36 4.43 4.80 0.90
N LEU A 37 4.45 3.70 1.64
CA LEU A 37 4.69 2.38 1.10
C LEU A 37 3.37 1.73 0.63
N SER A 38 3.30 1.49 -0.67
CA SER A 38 2.27 0.74 -1.36
C SER A 38 2.83 -0.56 -1.96
N VAL A 39 2.03 -1.25 -2.76
CA VAL A 39 2.35 -2.57 -3.29
C VAL A 39 2.24 -2.59 -4.82
N VAL A 40 3.17 -3.27 -5.47
CA VAL A 40 3.11 -3.54 -6.91
C VAL A 40 1.80 -4.27 -7.26
N GLY A 41 1.16 -3.85 -8.36
CA GLY A 41 -0.09 -4.47 -8.84
C GLY A 41 -1.36 -3.93 -8.19
N THR A 42 -1.27 -2.88 -7.36
CA THR A 42 -2.42 -2.18 -6.77
C THR A 42 -3.47 -1.75 -7.80
N ASP A 43 -3.06 -1.37 -8.99
CA ASP A 43 -3.93 -0.99 -10.11
C ASP A 43 -4.56 -2.18 -10.87
N ARG A 44 -4.10 -3.42 -10.61
CA ARG A 44 -4.42 -4.59 -11.46
C ARG A 44 -5.21 -5.67 -10.72
N ILE A 45 -5.02 -5.84 -9.42
CA ILE A 45 -5.55 -6.99 -8.65
C ILE A 45 -6.75 -6.57 -7.79
N LEU A 46 -7.76 -5.95 -8.41
CA LEU A 46 -8.91 -5.38 -7.68
C LEU A 46 -9.92 -6.43 -7.18
N ALA A 47 -9.76 -7.71 -7.52
CA ALA A 47 -10.54 -8.79 -6.91
C ALA A 47 -10.27 -8.93 -5.40
N SER A 48 -9.07 -8.55 -4.95
CA SER A 48 -8.67 -8.56 -3.54
C SER A 48 -9.10 -7.27 -2.84
N GLY A 49 -9.77 -7.39 -1.69
CA GLY A 49 -10.14 -6.24 -0.85
C GLY A 49 -8.94 -5.45 -0.35
N TYR A 50 -7.80 -6.12 -0.14
CA TYR A 50 -6.54 -5.48 0.25
C TYR A 50 -6.04 -4.51 -0.83
N PHE A 51 -5.96 -4.95 -2.09
CA PHE A 51 -5.49 -4.09 -3.18
C PHE A 51 -6.48 -2.96 -3.50
N ARG A 52 -7.80 -3.20 -3.34
CA ARG A 52 -8.78 -2.10 -3.41
C ARG A 52 -8.54 -1.04 -2.34
N ALA A 53 -8.22 -1.43 -1.11
CA ALA A 53 -7.92 -0.50 -0.03
C ALA A 53 -6.62 0.28 -0.30
N LYS A 54 -5.57 -0.39 -0.81
CA LYS A 54 -4.32 0.29 -1.24
C LYS A 54 -4.56 1.26 -2.38
N MET A 55 -5.39 0.90 -3.36
CA MET A 55 -5.75 1.80 -4.46
C MET A 55 -6.51 3.02 -3.96
N ALA A 56 -7.45 2.84 -3.04
CA ALA A 56 -8.17 3.93 -2.41
C ALA A 56 -7.21 4.87 -1.64
N GLN A 57 -6.28 4.31 -0.87
CA GLN A 57 -5.23 5.08 -0.18
C GLN A 57 -4.40 5.91 -1.17
N GLU A 58 -3.88 5.30 -2.23
CA GLU A 58 -3.08 6.01 -3.24
C GLU A 58 -3.87 7.15 -3.91
N ASN A 59 -5.13 6.91 -4.25
CA ASN A 59 -5.97 7.93 -4.89
C ASN A 59 -6.24 9.12 -3.98
N LEU A 60 -6.43 8.88 -2.68
CA LEU A 60 -6.63 9.95 -1.70
C LEU A 60 -5.37 10.80 -1.51
N ILE A 61 -4.19 10.16 -1.49
CA ILE A 61 -2.90 10.87 -1.43
C ILE A 61 -2.69 11.71 -2.70
N LYS A 62 -2.95 11.13 -3.89
CA LYS A 62 -2.85 11.84 -5.17
C LYS A 62 -3.78 13.05 -5.28
N ALA A 63 -4.94 13.00 -4.62
CA ALA A 63 -5.91 14.09 -4.59
C ALA A 63 -5.63 15.14 -3.50
N ALA A 64 -4.71 14.87 -2.56
CA ALA A 64 -4.35 15.79 -1.51
C ALA A 64 -3.45 16.92 -2.04
N SER A 65 -3.43 18.05 -1.32
CA SER A 65 -2.55 19.18 -1.65
C SER A 65 -1.11 19.02 -1.16
N ILE A 66 -0.80 17.94 -0.45
CA ILE A 66 0.52 17.70 0.15
C ILE A 66 1.40 17.03 -0.90
N PRO A 67 2.61 17.55 -1.18
CA PRO A 67 3.52 16.91 -2.11
C PRO A 67 3.87 15.48 -1.65
N TYR A 68 3.96 14.53 -2.58
CA TYR A 68 4.02 13.12 -2.19
C TYR A 68 4.98 12.26 -3.02
N THR A 69 5.31 11.08 -2.50
CA THR A 69 5.89 9.97 -3.27
C THR A 69 5.31 8.65 -2.78
N ILE A 70 4.77 7.86 -3.72
CA ILE A 70 4.27 6.51 -3.45
C ILE A 70 5.37 5.53 -3.87
N VAL A 71 5.88 4.74 -2.95
CA VAL A 71 6.83 3.67 -3.24
C VAL A 71 6.07 2.36 -3.33
N ARG A 72 6.15 1.62 -4.43
CA ARG A 72 5.50 0.31 -4.59
C ARG A 72 6.53 -0.81 -4.50
N ALA A 73 6.55 -1.48 -3.36
CA ALA A 73 7.38 -2.68 -3.19
C ALA A 73 6.64 -3.95 -3.63
N THR A 74 7.40 -4.98 -3.99
CA THR A 74 6.89 -6.35 -4.10
C THR A 74 6.80 -7.01 -2.71
N GLN A 75 6.37 -8.26 -2.67
CA GLN A 75 6.18 -9.02 -1.42
C GLN A 75 7.52 -9.28 -0.73
N PHE A 76 7.51 -9.22 0.59
CA PHE A 76 8.73 -9.35 1.37
C PHE A 76 9.18 -10.81 1.50
N PHE A 77 10.49 -11.08 1.44
CA PHE A 77 11.06 -12.43 1.66
C PHE A 77 10.63 -13.00 3.03
N GLU A 78 10.44 -12.13 4.00
CA GLU A 78 10.00 -12.40 5.35
C GLU A 78 8.60 -13.06 5.40
N PHE A 79 7.79 -12.90 4.36
CA PHE A 79 6.49 -13.55 4.25
C PHE A 79 6.54 -14.94 3.61
N VAL A 80 7.66 -15.33 2.99
CA VAL A 80 7.78 -16.61 2.28
C VAL A 80 7.55 -17.79 3.21
N GLY A 81 8.09 -17.74 4.44
CA GLY A 81 7.87 -18.79 5.44
C GLY A 81 6.40 -18.95 5.82
N GLY A 82 5.69 -17.82 6.01
CA GLY A 82 4.25 -17.83 6.30
C GLY A 82 3.42 -18.35 5.14
N ILE A 83 3.77 -18.00 3.90
CA ILE A 83 3.14 -18.51 2.68
C ILE A 83 3.32 -20.02 2.59
N ALA A 84 4.55 -20.52 2.73
CA ALA A 84 4.85 -21.94 2.70
C ALA A 84 4.09 -22.70 3.79
N GLN A 85 4.07 -22.19 5.01
CA GLN A 85 3.33 -22.78 6.13
C GLN A 85 1.82 -22.85 5.85
N SER A 86 1.24 -21.79 5.28
CA SER A 86 -0.19 -21.77 4.93
C SER A 86 -0.56 -22.73 3.79
N ALA A 87 0.43 -23.12 2.99
CA ALA A 87 0.32 -24.05 1.88
C ALA A 87 0.73 -25.49 2.25
N THR A 88 1.01 -25.76 3.53
CA THR A 88 1.49 -27.07 4.00
C THR A 88 0.33 -27.96 4.45
N GLU A 89 0.26 -29.16 3.90
CA GLU A 89 -0.60 -30.25 4.37
C GLU A 89 0.29 -31.46 4.74
N GLY A 90 0.37 -31.76 6.05
CA GLY A 90 1.28 -32.80 6.54
C GLY A 90 2.74 -32.45 6.29
N GLN A 91 3.41 -33.21 5.43
CA GLN A 91 4.82 -33.01 5.03
C GLN A 91 4.98 -32.45 3.61
N ALA A 92 3.89 -32.06 2.96
CA ALA A 92 3.89 -31.55 1.59
C ALA A 92 3.48 -30.08 1.55
N VAL A 93 4.17 -29.29 0.73
CA VAL A 93 3.83 -27.88 0.45
C VAL A 93 3.29 -27.80 -0.98
N GLN A 94 2.07 -27.27 -1.15
CA GLN A 94 1.43 -27.14 -2.46
C GLN A 94 1.30 -25.67 -2.87
N LEU A 95 2.07 -25.25 -3.88
CA LEU A 95 2.06 -23.89 -4.40
C LEU A 95 1.73 -23.86 -5.89
N PRO A 96 1.05 -22.80 -6.39
CA PRO A 96 0.86 -22.60 -7.81
C PRO A 96 2.22 -22.46 -8.54
N PRO A 97 2.37 -22.98 -9.77
CA PRO A 97 3.61 -22.87 -10.55
C PRO A 97 3.73 -21.48 -11.20
N VAL A 98 3.83 -20.44 -10.38
CA VAL A 98 3.88 -19.04 -10.80
C VAL A 98 5.20 -18.39 -10.38
N LEU A 99 5.64 -17.40 -11.15
CA LEU A 99 6.83 -16.62 -10.82
C LEU A 99 6.51 -15.63 -9.69
N MET A 100 7.48 -15.42 -8.80
CA MET A 100 7.43 -14.40 -7.76
C MET A 100 8.73 -13.60 -7.73
N GLN A 101 8.64 -12.31 -7.38
CA GLN A 101 9.78 -11.40 -7.25
C GLN A 101 9.81 -10.81 -5.83
N PRO A 102 10.17 -11.59 -4.80
CA PRO A 102 10.26 -11.08 -3.45
C PRO A 102 11.41 -10.07 -3.30
N ILE A 103 11.28 -9.15 -2.35
CA ILE A 103 12.29 -8.16 -1.98
C ILE A 103 12.57 -8.25 -0.48
N VAL A 104 13.80 -7.97 -0.03
CA VAL A 104 14.12 -7.99 1.40
C VAL A 104 13.65 -6.67 2.01
N SER A 105 13.11 -6.70 3.23
CA SER A 105 12.58 -5.47 3.85
C SER A 105 13.66 -4.41 4.09
N ASP A 106 14.91 -4.80 4.32
CA ASP A 106 16.06 -3.89 4.48
C ASP A 106 16.31 -3.02 3.23
N ASP A 107 16.21 -3.61 2.03
CA ASP A 107 16.38 -2.87 0.78
C ASP A 107 15.24 -1.86 0.59
N VAL A 108 14.01 -2.24 0.96
CA VAL A 108 12.86 -1.33 0.91
C VAL A 108 13.03 -0.20 1.93
N ALA A 109 13.53 -0.49 3.13
CA ALA A 109 13.78 0.52 4.15
C ALA A 109 14.84 1.53 3.69
N ALA A 110 15.91 1.07 3.03
CA ALA A 110 16.91 1.95 2.44
C ALA A 110 16.30 2.88 1.38
N VAL A 111 15.51 2.34 0.45
CA VAL A 111 14.81 3.14 -0.57
C VAL A 111 13.83 4.14 0.07
N MET A 112 13.10 3.73 1.11
CA MET A 112 12.19 4.62 1.82
C MET A 112 12.93 5.78 2.48
N ALA A 113 14.11 5.53 3.06
CA ALA A 113 14.95 6.58 3.63
C ALA A 113 15.46 7.54 2.55
N ASP A 114 15.96 7.02 1.43
CA ASP A 114 16.42 7.83 0.31
C ASP A 114 15.29 8.70 -0.27
N VAL A 115 14.10 8.12 -0.46
CA VAL A 115 12.92 8.84 -0.95
C VAL A 115 12.47 9.92 0.04
N ALA A 116 12.49 9.65 1.34
CA ALA A 116 12.09 10.63 2.35
C ALA A 116 13.04 11.83 2.46
N LEU A 117 14.29 11.69 2.01
CA LEU A 117 15.28 12.76 1.99
C LEU A 117 15.34 13.51 0.65
N ALA A 118 14.70 12.98 -0.39
CA ALA A 118 14.66 13.57 -1.72
C ALA A 118 13.49 14.57 -1.88
N GLU A 119 13.51 15.34 -2.97
CA GLU A 119 12.37 16.18 -3.34
C GLU A 119 11.13 15.33 -3.69
N PRO A 120 9.92 15.78 -3.34
CA PRO A 120 8.69 15.07 -3.67
C PRO A 120 8.50 14.89 -5.18
N LEU A 121 8.33 13.65 -5.63
CA LEU A 121 8.11 13.35 -7.04
C LEU A 121 6.71 13.69 -7.54
N ASN A 122 5.74 13.83 -6.63
CA ASN A 122 4.30 13.88 -6.94
C ASN A 122 3.88 12.72 -7.86
N GLY A 123 4.42 11.55 -7.56
CA GLY A 123 4.32 10.37 -8.42
C GLY A 123 4.55 9.07 -7.68
N THR A 124 4.75 8.01 -8.45
CA THR A 124 4.93 6.64 -7.95
C THR A 124 6.23 6.06 -8.48
N VAL A 125 6.97 5.37 -7.62
CA VAL A 125 8.22 4.66 -7.92
C VAL A 125 8.14 3.21 -7.47
#